data_AF-A0AAE7GTW1-F1
#
_entry.id   AF-A0AAE7GTW1-F1
#
_cell.length_a   1.000
_cell.length_b   1.000
_cell.length_c   1.000
_cell.angle_alpha   90.00
_cell.angle_beta   90.00
_cell.angle_gamma   90.00
#
_symmetry.space_group_name_H-M   'P 1'
#
loop_
_entity.id
_entity.type
_entity.pdbx_description
1 polymer ?
#
loop_
_entity_poly.entity_id
_entity_poly.type
_entity_poly.pdbx_seq_one_letter_code
_entity_poly.pdbx_strand_id
1 'polypeptide(L)'
;MIYNTGTISINGNTATGTGTNWTAPASQVRAGQTIIVMSNPVQMFQITAINSGTSLTVTPAASPALSGQTYGILVTDSLSVDGLAQSMSQIINEYGENIGAWATFASISANQSITVTINGTSVTIPAIGGLARKGANSDITELKGLTTPLSLEQGGLGANNAADALANLGLVETVNLAAAAVAKADLETALRASAYIKDASRHAVERASGGRQTVLYDDLGNPSVMNIIPIFRYEDLGYSGDMGAGVVSCFDVGTGANKSEIFIGAFQSSLVGSRAVSLPRVDPAVSVNFDAAKGYCANKGAGWHLMTMHEWAAISLWCMANGFEPRGNTNYGRAHDRYVERGRRMDGGLPGDTAGTARVHAGSGPDAWRHNNSPWGISDLVGNVWEWLDGFKLQDGQIIASTFNTQAEASWAAQAAYFDSTLATGGAPRLSDAVVNWLGTIGDNTNSGYSANENFAVMAKTGTYVSNKLLKRLLVEPSTVLPKGRVYMRNFGERLPSRGGSWDYGSSGGLAALACSYSRVYASSSIGFRLAFA
;
A
#
# COMPACT_ATOMS: atom_id res chain seq x y z
N MET A 1 -97.13 15.27 -17.14
CA MET A 1 -96.40 16.31 -16.37
C MET A 1 -97.09 17.65 -16.61
N ILE A 2 -97.20 18.54 -15.61
CA ILE A 2 -97.94 19.82 -15.73
C ILE A 2 -97.02 20.98 -15.39
N TYR A 3 -96.94 22.00 -16.24
CA TYR A 3 -96.28 23.27 -15.95
C TYR A 3 -97.30 24.29 -15.43
N ASN A 4 -97.11 24.83 -14.22
CA ASN A 4 -98.05 25.73 -13.55
C ASN A 4 -97.39 26.88 -12.78
N THR A 5 -96.16 27.24 -13.14
CA THR A 5 -95.40 28.31 -12.46
C THR A 5 -95.89 29.69 -12.88
N GLY A 6 -96.11 30.59 -11.91
CA GLY A 6 -96.53 31.99 -12.15
C GLY A 6 -98.04 32.18 -12.38
N THR A 7 -98.43 33.39 -12.81
CA THR A 7 -99.82 33.72 -13.17
C THR A 7 -99.93 34.16 -14.64
N ILE A 8 -101.13 34.07 -15.21
CA ILE A 8 -101.39 34.36 -16.63
C ILE A 8 -102.55 35.34 -16.80
N SER A 9 -102.38 36.28 -17.72
CA SER A 9 -103.44 37.19 -18.20
C SER A 9 -103.60 36.99 -19.70
N ILE A 10 -104.83 36.92 -20.21
CA ILE A 10 -105.09 36.67 -21.63
C ILE A 10 -106.10 37.69 -22.15
N ASN A 11 -105.69 38.46 -23.16
CA ASN A 11 -106.55 39.41 -23.86
C ASN A 11 -106.47 39.11 -25.37
N GLY A 12 -107.62 38.81 -25.98
CA GLY A 12 -107.67 38.25 -27.33
C GLY A 12 -106.91 36.91 -27.39
N ASN A 13 -106.01 36.78 -28.37
CA ASN A 13 -105.16 35.59 -28.56
C ASN A 13 -103.79 35.69 -27.87
N THR A 14 -103.53 36.75 -27.11
CA THR A 14 -102.21 36.97 -26.49
C THR A 14 -102.28 36.64 -25.01
N ALA A 15 -101.49 35.66 -24.59
CA ALA A 15 -101.33 35.31 -23.19
C ALA A 15 -100.00 35.86 -22.65
N THR A 16 -100.08 36.56 -21.53
CA THR A 16 -98.96 37.21 -20.85
C THR A 16 -98.78 36.62 -19.46
N GLY A 17 -97.61 36.05 -19.21
CA GLY A 17 -97.22 35.43 -17.95
C GLY A 17 -96.48 36.41 -17.03
N THR A 18 -96.80 36.37 -15.73
CA THR A 18 -96.04 37.06 -14.68
C THR A 18 -95.37 36.01 -13.80
N GLY A 19 -94.04 36.11 -13.65
CA GLY A 19 -93.24 35.10 -12.93
C GLY A 19 -93.10 33.76 -13.67
N THR A 20 -93.37 33.72 -14.98
CA THR A 20 -93.24 32.53 -15.84
C THR A 20 -91.91 32.54 -16.60
N ASN A 21 -91.44 31.37 -17.04
CA ASN A 21 -90.40 31.26 -18.06
C ASN A 21 -90.69 30.06 -18.97
N TRP A 22 -91.56 30.26 -19.95
CA TRP A 22 -92.03 29.20 -20.87
C TRP A 22 -90.95 28.71 -21.84
N THR A 23 -89.92 29.52 -22.10
CA THR A 23 -88.78 29.13 -22.95
C THR A 23 -87.71 28.33 -22.20
N ALA A 24 -87.79 28.21 -20.88
CA ALA A 24 -86.80 27.45 -20.11
C ALA A 24 -86.84 25.96 -20.51
N PRO A 25 -85.70 25.30 -20.81
CA PRO A 25 -85.69 23.90 -21.28
C PRO A 25 -86.40 22.91 -20.33
N ALA A 26 -86.40 23.19 -19.02
CA ALA A 26 -87.07 22.37 -18.01
C ALA A 26 -88.59 22.58 -17.96
N SER A 27 -89.15 23.63 -18.59
CA SER A 27 -90.59 23.87 -18.63
C SER A 27 -91.32 22.85 -19.50
N GLN A 28 -90.63 22.31 -20.52
CA GLN A 28 -91.16 21.44 -21.57
C GLN A 28 -92.36 22.01 -22.33
N VAL A 29 -92.59 23.33 -22.25
CA VAL A 29 -93.69 24.02 -22.91
C VAL A 29 -93.37 24.17 -24.41
N ARG A 30 -94.29 23.74 -25.28
CA ARG A 30 -94.16 23.78 -26.75
C ARG A 30 -95.47 24.22 -27.40
N ALA A 31 -95.39 24.74 -28.63
CA ALA A 31 -96.58 24.95 -29.44
C ALA A 31 -97.30 23.61 -29.70
N GLY A 32 -98.63 23.63 -29.75
CA GLY A 32 -99.50 22.47 -29.85
C GLY A 32 -100.04 21.96 -28.52
N GLN A 33 -99.46 22.37 -27.39
CA GLN A 33 -99.88 21.93 -26.05
C GLN A 33 -101.10 22.69 -25.54
N THR A 34 -101.86 22.05 -24.64
CA THR A 34 -103.09 22.59 -24.07
C THR A 34 -102.82 23.31 -22.75
N ILE A 35 -103.33 24.53 -22.62
CA ILE A 35 -103.37 25.35 -21.42
C ILE A 35 -104.77 25.34 -20.82
N ILE A 36 -104.87 25.20 -19.50
CA ILE A 36 -106.10 25.34 -18.72
C ILE A 36 -105.92 26.51 -17.75
N VAL A 37 -106.78 27.52 -17.82
CA VAL A 37 -106.73 28.70 -16.96
C VAL A 37 -107.89 28.67 -15.97
N MET A 38 -107.56 28.73 -14.67
CA MET A 38 -108.51 28.61 -13.56
C MET A 38 -109.26 29.93 -13.33
N SER A 39 -110.00 30.39 -14.33
CA SER A 39 -110.97 31.48 -14.27
C SER A 39 -112.36 30.96 -13.87
N ASN A 40 -113.32 31.86 -13.62
CA ASN A 40 -114.72 31.49 -13.43
C ASN A 40 -115.60 32.17 -14.51
N PRO A 41 -116.07 31.43 -15.54
CA PRO A 41 -115.86 29.99 -15.80
C PRO A 41 -114.42 29.67 -16.26
N VAL A 42 -114.00 28.41 -16.12
CA VAL A 42 -112.67 27.93 -16.56
C VAL A 42 -112.56 28.03 -18.08
N GLN A 43 -111.44 28.56 -18.58
CA GLN A 43 -111.17 28.67 -20.02
C GLN A 43 -109.97 27.79 -20.40
N MET A 44 -110.03 27.19 -21.58
CA MET A 44 -108.97 26.32 -22.12
C MET A 44 -108.49 26.86 -23.47
N PHE A 45 -107.19 26.72 -23.71
CA PHE A 45 -106.54 27.23 -24.90
C PHE A 45 -105.48 26.25 -25.42
N GLN A 46 -105.18 26.32 -26.71
CA GLN A 46 -104.01 25.66 -27.28
C GLN A 46 -102.94 26.71 -27.59
N ILE A 47 -101.67 26.37 -27.30
CA ILE A 47 -100.52 27.22 -27.63
C ILE A 47 -100.27 27.12 -29.13
N THR A 48 -100.35 28.23 -29.84
CA THR A 48 -100.03 28.27 -31.27
C THR A 48 -98.63 28.79 -31.53
N ALA A 49 -98.09 29.61 -30.64
CA ALA A 49 -96.69 30.05 -30.68
C ALA A 49 -96.17 30.41 -29.28
N ILE A 50 -94.86 30.25 -29.10
CA ILE A 50 -94.13 30.74 -27.92
C ILE A 50 -93.34 31.96 -28.36
N ASN A 51 -93.75 33.14 -27.91
CA ASN A 51 -93.15 34.40 -28.34
C ASN A 51 -91.96 34.76 -27.43
N SER A 52 -92.04 34.43 -26.13
CA SER A 52 -90.96 34.62 -25.16
C SER A 52 -91.22 33.78 -23.90
N GLY A 53 -90.32 33.86 -22.90
CA GLY A 53 -90.52 33.22 -21.59
C GLY A 53 -91.78 33.70 -20.84
N THR A 54 -92.37 34.82 -21.22
CA THR A 54 -93.55 35.42 -20.60
C THR A 54 -94.67 35.75 -21.59
N SER A 55 -94.55 35.36 -22.86
CA SER A 55 -95.59 35.62 -23.86
C SER A 55 -95.85 34.40 -24.75
N LEU A 56 -97.13 34.03 -24.87
CA LEU A 56 -97.63 33.01 -25.79
C LEU A 56 -98.72 33.58 -26.69
N THR A 57 -98.84 33.01 -27.88
CA THR A 57 -100.02 33.13 -28.70
C THR A 57 -100.89 31.90 -28.50
N VAL A 58 -102.18 32.10 -28.26
CA VAL A 58 -103.12 31.05 -27.90
C VAL A 58 -104.40 31.11 -28.73
N THR A 59 -105.11 29.98 -28.86
CA THR A 59 -106.42 29.90 -29.54
C THR A 59 -107.38 29.00 -28.76
N PRO A 60 -108.69 29.30 -28.67
CA PRO A 60 -109.39 30.49 -29.20
C PRO A 60 -109.04 31.79 -28.44
N ALA A 61 -109.59 32.93 -28.86
CA ALA A 61 -109.42 34.19 -28.13
C ALA A 61 -110.16 34.17 -26.78
N ALA A 62 -109.58 34.73 -25.73
CA ALA A 62 -110.20 34.75 -24.39
C ALA A 62 -111.48 35.61 -24.34
N SER A 63 -112.54 35.09 -23.73
CA SER A 63 -113.83 35.78 -23.57
C SER A 63 -114.59 35.32 -22.32
N PRO A 64 -114.77 36.18 -21.29
CA PRO A 64 -114.18 37.51 -21.14
C PRO A 64 -112.65 37.43 -20.95
N ALA A 65 -111.97 38.57 -21.12
CA ALA A 65 -110.52 38.67 -20.92
C ALA A 65 -110.13 38.31 -19.47
N LEU A 66 -108.97 37.66 -19.33
CA LEU A 66 -108.49 37.13 -18.06
C LEU A 66 -107.32 37.98 -17.54
N SER A 67 -107.29 38.25 -16.24
CA SER A 67 -106.23 39.05 -15.61
C SER A 67 -105.72 38.38 -14.34
N GLY A 68 -104.45 37.97 -14.33
CA GLY A 68 -103.74 37.49 -13.14
C GLY A 68 -104.17 36.12 -12.61
N GLN A 69 -104.71 35.24 -13.46
CA GLN A 69 -105.23 33.92 -13.04
C GLN A 69 -104.14 32.85 -12.90
N THR A 70 -104.40 31.78 -12.16
CA THR A 70 -103.57 30.57 -12.14
C THR A 70 -103.89 29.65 -13.33
N TYR A 71 -102.92 28.85 -13.77
CA TYR A 71 -103.05 27.99 -14.96
C TYR A 71 -102.19 26.73 -14.89
N GLY A 72 -102.43 25.79 -15.80
CA GLY A 72 -101.58 24.61 -16.02
C GLY A 72 -101.45 24.26 -17.51
N ILE A 73 -100.27 23.82 -17.94
CA ILE A 73 -99.96 23.34 -19.31
C ILE A 73 -99.62 21.86 -19.27
N LEU A 74 -100.24 21.05 -20.13
CA LEU A 74 -99.95 19.62 -20.26
C LEU A 74 -98.76 19.40 -21.22
N VAL A 75 -97.64 18.83 -20.75
CA VAL A 75 -96.34 18.88 -21.47
C VAL A 75 -95.76 17.53 -21.97
N THR A 76 -96.57 16.53 -22.33
CA THR A 76 -96.05 15.22 -22.79
C THR A 76 -96.52 14.83 -24.20
N ASP A 77 -95.56 14.41 -25.05
CA ASP A 77 -95.74 14.12 -26.48
C ASP A 77 -95.46 12.62 -26.77
N SER A 78 -96.18 11.94 -27.68
CA SER A 78 -95.89 10.56 -28.15
C SER A 78 -95.38 10.56 -29.60
N LEU A 79 -94.22 9.92 -29.87
CA LEU A 79 -93.52 9.83 -31.18
C LEU A 79 -93.99 8.62 -32.03
N SER A 80 -94.02 8.72 -33.37
CA SER A 80 -94.50 7.67 -34.31
C SER A 80 -93.39 6.79 -34.93
N VAL A 81 -93.78 5.59 -35.39
CA VAL A 81 -92.93 4.42 -35.76
C VAL A 81 -91.93 4.67 -36.91
N ASP A 82 -92.22 5.58 -37.83
CA ASP A 82 -91.35 5.83 -39.01
C ASP A 82 -90.03 6.53 -38.64
N GLY A 83 -90.04 7.36 -37.59
CA GLY A 83 -88.82 8.00 -37.08
C GLY A 83 -87.84 7.01 -36.46
N LEU A 84 -88.35 5.92 -35.88
CA LEU A 84 -87.51 4.86 -35.31
C LEU A 84 -86.82 4.04 -36.41
N ALA A 85 -87.52 3.76 -37.52
CA ALA A 85 -86.99 2.95 -38.63
C ALA A 85 -85.81 3.64 -39.33
N GLN A 86 -85.88 4.96 -39.56
CA GLN A 86 -84.77 5.71 -40.16
C GLN A 86 -83.54 5.76 -39.26
N SER A 87 -83.73 5.98 -37.96
CA SER A 87 -82.61 5.99 -37.01
C SER A 87 -81.90 4.64 -36.93
N MET A 88 -82.64 3.53 -36.96
CA MET A 88 -82.06 2.19 -36.96
C MET A 88 -81.26 1.88 -38.22
N SER A 89 -81.73 2.29 -39.41
CA SER A 89 -81.01 2.03 -40.66
C SER A 89 -79.67 2.77 -40.72
N GLN A 90 -79.58 3.96 -40.13
CA GLN A 90 -78.34 4.74 -40.09
C GLN A 90 -77.31 4.11 -39.15
N ILE A 91 -77.75 3.64 -37.98
CA ILE A 91 -76.91 2.96 -36.99
C ILE A 91 -76.31 1.65 -37.56
N ILE A 92 -77.10 0.87 -38.30
CA ILE A 92 -76.63 -0.41 -38.87
C ILE A 92 -75.50 -0.18 -39.89
N ASN A 93 -75.61 0.85 -40.73
CA ASN A 93 -74.56 1.17 -41.71
C ASN A 93 -73.26 1.63 -41.04
N GLU A 94 -73.34 2.47 -39.99
CA GLU A 94 -72.18 2.90 -39.21
C GLU A 94 -71.48 1.73 -38.49
N TYR A 95 -72.25 0.75 -38.02
CA TYR A 95 -71.68 -0.45 -37.38
C TYR A 95 -70.94 -1.34 -38.38
N GLY A 96 -71.44 -1.44 -39.62
CA GLY A 96 -70.82 -2.23 -40.69
C GLY A 96 -69.45 -1.68 -41.12
N GLU A 97 -69.34 -0.35 -41.31
CA GLU A 97 -68.08 0.29 -41.68
C GLU A 97 -67.01 0.15 -40.59
N ASN A 98 -67.40 0.31 -39.31
CA ASN A 98 -66.48 0.16 -38.19
C ASN A 98 -65.90 -1.26 -38.08
N ILE A 99 -66.73 -2.30 -38.22
CA ILE A 99 -66.24 -3.69 -38.16
C ILE A 99 -65.27 -3.99 -39.30
N GLY A 100 -65.53 -3.50 -40.52
CA GLY A 100 -64.62 -3.66 -41.66
C GLY A 100 -63.23 -3.07 -41.41
N ALA A 101 -63.18 -1.88 -40.79
CA ALA A 101 -61.93 -1.23 -40.40
C ALA A 101 -61.15 -2.03 -39.33
N TRP A 102 -61.83 -2.57 -38.31
CA TRP A 102 -61.22 -3.41 -37.30
C TRP A 102 -60.68 -4.74 -37.85
N ALA A 103 -61.38 -5.35 -38.81
CA ALA A 103 -60.91 -6.55 -39.49
C ALA A 103 -59.63 -6.29 -40.31
N THR A 104 -59.54 -5.13 -40.95
CA THR A 104 -58.36 -4.70 -41.72
C THR A 104 -57.17 -4.38 -40.80
N PHE A 105 -57.43 -3.74 -39.65
CA PHE A 105 -56.43 -3.49 -38.60
C PHE A 105 -55.78 -4.78 -38.08
N ALA A 106 -56.55 -5.86 -37.95
CA ALA A 106 -56.09 -7.13 -37.40
C ALA A 106 -55.43 -8.09 -38.42
N SER A 107 -55.63 -7.88 -39.73
CA SER A 107 -55.24 -8.84 -40.77
C SER A 107 -54.07 -8.40 -41.68
N ILE A 108 -53.70 -7.12 -41.70
CA ILE A 108 -52.56 -6.64 -42.49
C ILE A 108 -51.25 -6.84 -41.71
N SER A 109 -50.40 -7.74 -42.22
CA SER A 109 -49.14 -8.16 -41.61
C SER A 109 -47.93 -7.29 -42.01
N ALA A 110 -48.12 -6.23 -42.78
CA ALA A 110 -47.03 -5.40 -43.31
C ALA A 110 -47.16 -3.91 -42.91
N ASN A 111 -46.00 -3.26 -42.80
CA ASN A 111 -45.71 -1.87 -42.39
C ASN A 111 -46.50 -0.78 -43.14
N GLN A 112 -47.83 -0.78 -43.01
CA GLN A 112 -48.75 0.11 -43.71
C GLN A 112 -49.68 0.79 -42.70
N SER A 113 -50.04 2.03 -43.00
CA SER A 113 -51.10 2.73 -42.27
C SER A 113 -52.45 2.42 -42.91
N ILE A 114 -53.47 2.19 -42.09
CA ILE A 114 -54.84 2.01 -42.55
C ILE A 114 -55.62 3.32 -42.35
N THR A 115 -56.57 3.58 -43.22
CA THR A 115 -57.46 4.74 -43.11
C THR A 115 -58.83 4.26 -42.65
N VAL A 116 -59.32 4.83 -41.55
CA VAL A 116 -60.60 4.52 -40.92
C VAL A 116 -61.44 5.79 -40.87
N THR A 117 -62.70 5.72 -41.26
CA THR A 117 -63.60 6.88 -41.19
C THR A 117 -64.37 6.85 -39.88
N ILE A 118 -64.22 7.88 -39.04
CA ILE A 118 -64.93 8.02 -37.77
C ILE A 118 -65.78 9.29 -37.87
N ASN A 119 -67.10 9.18 -37.68
CA ASN A 119 -68.05 10.30 -37.79
C ASN A 119 -67.92 11.09 -39.11
N GLY A 120 -67.73 10.38 -40.23
CA GLY A 120 -67.57 10.98 -41.56
C GLY A 120 -66.20 11.60 -41.84
N THR A 121 -65.24 11.52 -40.91
CA THR A 121 -63.87 12.05 -41.07
C THR A 121 -62.86 10.92 -41.18
N SER A 122 -62.03 10.92 -42.23
CA SER A 122 -60.97 9.91 -42.42
C SER A 122 -59.78 10.15 -41.49
N VAL A 123 -59.42 9.11 -40.73
CA VAL A 123 -58.31 9.08 -39.75
C VAL A 123 -57.34 7.97 -40.14
N THR A 124 -56.05 8.28 -40.21
CA THR A 124 -54.99 7.32 -40.54
C THR A 124 -54.33 6.78 -39.27
N ILE A 125 -54.33 5.46 -39.08
CA ILE A 125 -53.71 4.78 -37.93
C ILE A 125 -52.74 3.66 -38.37
N PRO A 126 -51.66 3.38 -37.64
CA PRO A 126 -50.76 2.27 -37.95
C PRO A 126 -51.45 0.91 -37.76
N ALA A 127 -51.21 -0.06 -38.64
CA ALA A 127 -51.64 -1.45 -38.43
C ALA A 127 -50.85 -2.12 -37.29
N ILE A 128 -51.38 -3.21 -36.71
CA ILE A 128 -50.78 -3.90 -35.55
C ILE A 128 -49.32 -4.36 -35.79
N GLY A 129 -48.97 -4.72 -37.04
CA GLY A 129 -47.61 -5.09 -37.43
C GLY A 129 -46.61 -3.93 -37.50
N GLY A 130 -47.05 -2.68 -37.43
CA GLY A 130 -46.22 -1.47 -37.50
C GLY A 130 -45.76 -0.92 -36.15
N LEU A 131 -46.19 -1.51 -35.03
CA LEU A 131 -45.93 -1.00 -33.67
C LEU A 131 -44.52 -1.33 -33.15
N ALA A 132 -43.80 -2.31 -33.73
CA ALA A 132 -42.42 -2.63 -33.38
C ALA A 132 -41.46 -2.19 -34.50
N ARG A 133 -41.14 -0.90 -34.56
CA ARG A 133 -40.17 -0.37 -35.53
C ARG A 133 -38.74 -0.85 -35.20
N LYS A 134 -37.99 -1.34 -36.20
CA LYS A 134 -36.51 -1.24 -36.20
C LYS A 134 -36.17 0.26 -36.28
N GLY A 135 -35.82 0.89 -35.16
CA GLY A 135 -35.52 2.32 -35.08
C GLY A 135 -34.81 2.68 -33.78
N ALA A 136 -34.49 3.97 -33.60
CA ALA A 136 -33.93 4.47 -32.35
C ALA A 136 -34.92 4.22 -31.20
N ASN A 137 -34.50 3.49 -30.17
CA ASN A 137 -35.29 3.11 -29.00
C ASN A 137 -35.49 4.28 -28.02
N SER A 138 -35.82 5.47 -28.50
CA SER A 138 -35.97 6.68 -27.67
C SER A 138 -37.25 6.70 -26.83
N ASP A 139 -38.17 5.78 -27.10
CA ASP A 139 -39.50 5.64 -26.49
C ASP A 139 -39.60 4.50 -25.47
N ILE A 140 -38.56 3.65 -25.33
CA ILE A 140 -38.53 2.57 -24.33
C ILE A 140 -38.22 3.16 -22.95
N THR A 141 -39.22 3.18 -22.06
CA THR A 141 -39.06 3.69 -20.69
C THR A 141 -38.59 2.63 -19.68
N GLU A 142 -38.83 1.34 -19.93
CA GLU A 142 -38.31 0.22 -19.11
C GLU A 142 -38.30 -1.12 -19.86
N LEU A 143 -37.44 -2.06 -19.42
CA LEU A 143 -37.38 -3.46 -19.88
C LEU A 143 -37.52 -4.39 -18.67
N LYS A 144 -38.66 -5.07 -18.52
CA LYS A 144 -38.93 -6.02 -17.42
C LYS A 144 -39.10 -7.44 -17.95
N GLY A 145 -38.64 -8.43 -17.17
CA GLY A 145 -38.91 -9.85 -17.42
C GLY A 145 -37.97 -10.58 -18.39
N LEU A 146 -36.79 -10.02 -18.72
CA LEU A 146 -35.80 -10.76 -19.51
C LEU A 146 -35.24 -11.95 -18.72
N THR A 147 -35.32 -13.14 -19.32
CA THR A 147 -34.71 -14.37 -18.80
C THR A 147 -33.40 -14.73 -19.51
N THR A 148 -33.17 -14.18 -20.71
CA THR A 148 -31.92 -14.28 -21.47
C THR A 148 -31.23 -12.91 -21.49
N PRO A 149 -29.96 -12.79 -21.06
CA PRO A 149 -29.23 -11.52 -21.10
C PRO A 149 -29.07 -10.97 -22.52
N LEU A 150 -29.11 -9.64 -22.65
CA LEU A 150 -28.79 -8.95 -23.92
C LEU A 150 -27.31 -9.09 -24.23
N SER A 151 -26.97 -9.43 -25.48
CA SER A 151 -25.58 -9.56 -25.92
C SER A 151 -24.87 -8.20 -25.99
N LEU A 152 -23.54 -8.23 -26.12
CA LEU A 152 -22.74 -7.02 -26.30
C LEU A 152 -23.15 -6.22 -27.55
N GLU A 153 -23.46 -6.91 -28.65
CA GLU A 153 -23.94 -6.32 -29.90
C GLU A 153 -25.30 -5.62 -29.75
N GLN A 154 -26.09 -6.03 -28.75
CA GLN A 154 -27.37 -5.42 -28.40
C GLN A 154 -27.23 -4.30 -27.36
N GLY A 155 -26.01 -3.94 -26.97
CA GLY A 155 -25.73 -2.95 -25.92
C GLY A 155 -25.85 -3.47 -24.48
N GLY A 156 -25.95 -4.79 -24.30
CA GLY A 156 -25.94 -5.46 -22.99
C GLY A 156 -24.56 -6.00 -22.59
N LEU A 157 -24.50 -6.75 -21.48
CA LEU A 157 -23.26 -7.37 -20.98
C LEU A 157 -23.22 -8.89 -21.20
N GLY A 158 -24.27 -9.49 -21.78
CA GLY A 158 -24.32 -10.92 -22.12
C GLY A 158 -24.32 -11.89 -20.94
N ALA A 159 -24.55 -11.41 -19.71
CA ALA A 159 -24.42 -12.22 -18.50
C ALA A 159 -25.57 -11.98 -17.50
N ASN A 160 -25.89 -13.00 -16.70
CA ASN A 160 -26.90 -12.95 -15.63
C ASN A 160 -26.29 -12.76 -14.22
N ASN A 161 -24.96 -12.67 -14.12
CA ASN A 161 -24.23 -12.44 -12.88
C ASN A 161 -23.03 -11.51 -13.12
N ALA A 162 -22.52 -10.92 -12.04
CA ALA A 162 -21.50 -9.88 -12.11
C ALA A 162 -20.11 -10.39 -12.57
N ALA A 163 -19.75 -11.64 -12.23
CA ALA A 163 -18.45 -12.20 -12.58
C ALA A 163 -18.33 -12.42 -14.09
N ASP A 164 -19.34 -13.02 -14.70
CA ASP A 164 -19.38 -13.27 -16.14
C ASP A 164 -19.53 -11.96 -16.92
N ALA A 165 -20.26 -10.97 -16.38
CA ALA A 165 -20.37 -9.64 -16.98
C ALA A 165 -19.00 -8.93 -17.03
N LEU A 166 -18.20 -9.06 -15.97
CA LEU A 166 -16.86 -8.49 -15.89
C LEU A 166 -15.89 -9.19 -16.85
N ALA A 167 -16.03 -10.51 -17.01
CA ALA A 167 -15.28 -11.30 -17.99
C ALA A 167 -15.58 -10.85 -19.43
N ASN A 168 -16.85 -10.62 -19.75
CA ASN A 168 -17.26 -10.15 -21.08
C ASN A 168 -16.74 -8.73 -21.41
N LEU A 169 -16.40 -7.92 -20.39
CA LEU A 169 -15.76 -6.60 -20.56
C LEU A 169 -14.22 -6.66 -20.64
N GLY A 170 -13.61 -7.83 -20.43
CA GLY A 170 -12.15 -7.99 -20.44
C GLY A 170 -11.42 -7.37 -19.23
N LEU A 171 -12.15 -7.03 -18.16
CA LEU A 171 -11.60 -6.29 -17.02
C LEU A 171 -11.14 -7.17 -15.85
N VAL A 172 -11.25 -8.50 -15.97
CA VAL A 172 -10.96 -9.45 -14.89
C VAL A 172 -9.53 -9.29 -14.36
N GLU A 173 -8.55 -9.19 -15.26
CA GLU A 173 -7.14 -9.04 -14.87
C GLU A 173 -6.88 -7.68 -14.21
N THR A 174 -7.53 -6.61 -14.69
CA THR A 174 -7.42 -5.26 -14.11
C THR A 174 -8.03 -5.19 -12.70
N VAL A 175 -9.18 -5.84 -12.49
CA VAL A 175 -9.82 -5.91 -11.17
C VAL A 175 -9.02 -6.76 -10.20
N ASN A 176 -8.41 -7.86 -10.64
CA ASN A 176 -7.54 -8.68 -9.80
C ASN A 176 -6.27 -7.91 -9.38
N LEU A 177 -5.67 -7.13 -10.29
CA LEU A 177 -4.54 -6.26 -9.99
C LEU A 177 -4.93 -5.13 -9.01
N ALA A 178 -6.11 -4.53 -9.19
CA ALA A 178 -6.63 -3.51 -8.28
C ALA A 178 -6.96 -4.10 -6.89
N ALA A 179 -7.56 -5.28 -6.82
CA ALA A 179 -7.86 -5.98 -5.57
C ALA A 179 -6.58 -6.39 -4.81
N ALA A 180 -5.52 -6.81 -5.53
CA ALA A 180 -4.21 -7.06 -4.92
C ALA A 180 -3.56 -5.77 -4.40
N ALA A 181 -3.72 -4.65 -5.12
CA ALA A 181 -3.25 -3.34 -4.67
C ALA A 181 -4.02 -2.83 -3.43
N VAL A 182 -5.35 -3.04 -3.39
CA VAL A 182 -6.20 -2.74 -2.23
C VAL A 182 -5.86 -3.65 -1.05
N ALA A 183 -5.68 -4.95 -1.25
CA ALA A 183 -5.26 -5.87 -0.17
C ALA A 183 -3.88 -5.49 0.40
N LYS A 184 -2.94 -5.03 -0.43
CA LYS A 184 -1.67 -4.47 0.03
C LYS A 184 -1.86 -3.16 0.80
N ALA A 185 -2.73 -2.26 0.31
CA ALA A 185 -3.06 -1.00 0.98
C ALA A 185 -3.79 -1.23 2.32
N ASP A 186 -4.67 -2.23 2.40
CA ASP A 186 -5.38 -2.64 3.61
C ASP A 186 -4.44 -3.32 4.60
N LEU A 187 -3.43 -4.08 4.15
CA LEU A 187 -2.36 -4.56 5.02
C LEU A 187 -1.52 -3.39 5.57
N GLU A 188 -1.17 -2.42 4.72
CA GLU A 188 -0.45 -1.20 5.11
C GLU A 188 -1.29 -0.28 6.01
N THR A 189 -2.62 -0.33 5.93
CA THR A 189 -3.56 0.49 6.72
C THR A 189 -3.98 -0.20 8.02
N ALA A 190 -4.21 -1.52 8.00
CA ALA A 190 -4.45 -2.33 9.21
C ALA A 190 -3.23 -2.35 10.14
N LEU A 191 -2.02 -2.24 9.61
CA LEU A 191 -0.79 -2.12 10.39
C LEU A 191 -0.59 -0.72 11.01
N ARG A 192 -1.42 0.28 10.65
CA ARG A 192 -1.29 1.69 11.10
C ARG A 192 -2.25 2.11 12.22
N ALA A 193 -3.12 1.22 12.70
CA ALA A 193 -4.12 1.55 13.73
C ALA A 193 -3.87 0.91 15.11
N SER A 194 -2.62 0.59 15.45
CA SER A 194 -2.19 0.38 16.83
C SER A 194 -0.98 1.28 17.11
N ALA A 195 -0.80 1.77 18.33
CA ALA A 195 0.22 2.75 18.73
C ALA A 195 1.71 2.27 18.61
N TYR A 196 2.00 1.30 17.75
CA TYR A 196 3.23 0.49 17.64
C TYR A 196 3.18 -0.14 16.21
N ILE A 197 4.12 -0.12 15.26
CA ILE A 197 5.58 -0.39 15.30
C ILE A 197 6.18 -0.04 13.93
N LYS A 198 7.02 1.00 13.89
CA LYS A 198 8.35 1.01 13.24
C LYS A 198 9.24 1.99 14.00
N ASP A 199 8.66 3.06 14.54
CA ASP A 199 9.42 4.10 15.22
C ASP A 199 9.40 4.00 16.76
N ALA A 200 8.46 3.24 17.35
CA ALA A 200 8.42 3.03 18.81
C ALA A 200 9.69 2.36 19.36
N SER A 201 10.21 1.34 18.67
CA SER A 201 11.44 0.65 19.05
C SER A 201 12.67 1.56 18.91
N ARG A 202 12.75 2.33 17.81
CA ARG A 202 13.79 3.34 17.61
C ARG A 202 13.80 4.35 18.75
N HIS A 203 12.66 5.00 18.98
CA HIS A 203 12.50 5.98 20.04
C HIS A 203 12.77 5.42 21.44
N ALA A 204 12.40 4.16 21.71
CA ALA A 204 12.71 3.52 22.98
C ALA A 204 14.22 3.35 23.18
N VAL A 205 14.94 2.89 22.15
CA VAL A 205 16.40 2.74 22.19
C VAL A 205 17.10 4.10 22.30
N GLU A 206 16.68 5.10 21.54
CA GLU A 206 17.24 6.45 21.59
C GLU A 206 17.02 7.10 22.95
N ARG A 207 15.79 7.03 23.50
CA ARG A 207 15.51 7.56 24.85
C ARG A 207 16.29 6.85 25.94
N ALA A 208 16.35 5.51 25.90
CA ALA A 208 17.06 4.73 26.91
C ALA A 208 18.58 4.96 26.87
N SER A 209 19.13 5.11 25.67
CA SER A 209 20.57 5.32 25.46
C SER A 209 20.99 6.79 25.56
N GLY A 210 20.05 7.73 25.66
CA GLY A 210 20.31 9.17 25.57
C GLY A 210 20.85 9.59 24.20
N GLY A 211 20.37 8.96 23.12
CA GLY A 211 20.77 9.23 21.74
C GLY A 211 22.10 8.58 21.32
N ARG A 212 22.67 7.68 22.12
CA ARG A 212 23.93 6.98 21.77
C ARG A 212 23.70 5.78 20.85
N GLN A 213 22.50 5.22 20.89
CA GLN A 213 22.07 4.17 19.98
C GLN A 213 20.78 4.57 19.27
N THR A 214 20.59 4.05 18.06
CA THR A 214 19.34 4.15 17.29
C THR A 214 18.98 2.79 16.70
N VAL A 215 17.81 2.70 16.08
CA VAL A 215 17.39 1.57 15.26
C VAL A 215 17.27 2.02 13.81
N LEU A 216 18.15 1.52 12.96
CA LEU A 216 18.06 1.70 11.52
C LEU A 216 17.35 0.49 10.91
N TYR A 217 16.49 0.77 9.92
CA TYR A 217 15.73 -0.26 9.21
C TYR A 217 16.28 -0.39 7.80
N ASP A 218 16.42 -1.61 7.32
CA ASP A 218 16.71 -1.85 5.90
C ASP A 218 15.47 -1.61 5.02
N ASP A 219 15.65 -1.73 3.71
CA ASP A 219 14.61 -1.56 2.68
C ASP A 219 13.45 -2.57 2.77
N LEU A 220 13.59 -3.68 3.52
CA LEU A 220 12.49 -4.61 3.84
C LEU A 220 11.93 -4.40 5.25
N GLY A 221 12.44 -3.41 5.98
CA GLY A 221 11.99 -3.09 7.33
C GLY A 221 12.56 -3.99 8.43
N ASN A 222 13.68 -4.69 8.20
CA ASN A 222 14.36 -5.40 9.29
C ASN A 222 15.14 -4.42 10.18
N PRO A 223 14.97 -4.47 11.51
CA PRO A 223 15.66 -3.57 12.43
C PRO A 223 17.14 -3.95 12.62
N SER A 224 17.98 -2.96 12.88
CA SER A 224 19.34 -3.13 13.38
C SER A 224 19.62 -2.05 14.42
N VAL A 225 20.05 -2.47 15.62
CA VAL A 225 20.46 -1.57 16.69
C VAL A 225 21.88 -1.09 16.40
N MET A 226 22.04 0.22 16.24
CA MET A 226 23.29 0.84 15.82
C MET A 226 23.80 1.77 16.92
N ASN A 227 25.10 1.72 17.20
CA ASN A 227 25.79 2.77 17.95
C ASN A 227 26.10 3.93 17.00
N ILE A 228 25.80 5.15 17.47
CA ILE A 228 26.08 6.38 16.75
C ILE A 228 27.46 6.86 17.19
N ILE A 229 28.41 6.89 16.27
CA ILE A 229 29.77 7.35 16.53
C ILE A 229 29.95 8.71 15.86
N PRO A 230 29.98 9.82 16.64
CA PRO A 230 30.17 11.15 16.08
C PRO A 230 31.61 11.32 15.58
N ILE A 231 31.80 12.22 14.62
CA ILE A 231 33.10 12.58 14.06
C ILE A 231 34.09 13.05 15.13
N PHE A 232 35.36 12.61 15.02
CA PHE A 232 36.48 13.08 15.83
C PHE A 232 37.79 13.06 15.04
N ARG A 233 38.84 13.67 15.59
CA ARG A 233 40.16 13.80 14.97
C ARG A 233 41.23 13.07 15.79
N TYR A 234 42.33 12.71 15.13
CA TYR A 234 43.44 12.03 15.81
C TYR A 234 44.10 12.88 16.90
N GLU A 235 44.13 14.21 16.74
CA GLU A 235 44.61 15.13 17.79
C GLU A 235 43.70 15.16 19.02
N ASP A 236 42.38 15.00 18.85
CA ASP A 236 41.43 14.96 19.97
C ASP A 236 41.60 13.67 20.81
N LEU A 237 42.15 12.61 20.20
CA LEU A 237 42.53 11.37 20.88
C LEU A 237 43.93 11.41 21.50
N GLY A 238 44.71 12.47 21.24
CA GLY A 238 46.11 12.56 21.67
C GLY A 238 47.11 11.77 20.82
N TYR A 239 46.75 11.36 19.59
CA TYR A 239 47.56 10.46 18.75
C TYR A 239 48.15 11.10 17.50
N SER A 240 48.09 12.42 17.35
CA SER A 240 48.56 13.13 16.16
C SER A 240 50.07 12.98 15.87
N GLY A 241 50.89 12.70 16.88
CA GLY A 241 52.33 12.43 16.68
C GLY A 241 52.60 11.15 15.89
N ASP A 242 51.79 10.10 16.11
CA ASP A 242 51.92 8.81 15.42
C ASP A 242 51.06 8.72 14.16
N MET A 243 49.84 9.22 14.26
CA MET A 243 48.80 9.06 13.25
C MET A 243 48.73 10.26 12.31
N GLY A 244 49.43 11.37 12.59
CA GLY A 244 49.20 12.67 11.95
C GLY A 244 47.89 13.32 12.41
N ALA A 245 47.77 14.63 12.23
CA ALA A 245 46.54 15.37 12.53
C ALA A 245 45.42 15.09 11.49
N GLY A 246 44.21 15.50 11.84
CA GLY A 246 43.03 15.49 10.98
C GLY A 246 41.97 14.48 11.41
N VAL A 247 40.87 14.48 10.67
CA VAL A 247 39.71 13.59 10.90
C VAL A 247 40.13 12.13 10.81
N VAL A 248 39.56 11.31 11.68
CA VAL A 248 39.80 9.86 11.68
C VAL A 248 39.22 9.23 10.41
N SER A 249 39.99 8.33 9.79
CA SER A 249 39.73 7.86 8.42
C SER A 249 38.39 7.16 8.20
N CYS A 250 37.71 6.70 9.26
CA CYS A 250 36.39 6.06 9.13
C CYS A 250 35.29 7.05 8.70
N PHE A 251 35.49 8.35 8.89
CA PHE A 251 34.54 9.39 8.50
C PHE A 251 34.74 9.88 7.06
N ASP A 252 35.85 9.54 6.42
CA ASP A 252 36.06 9.82 5.00
C ASP A 252 35.52 8.64 4.16
N VAL A 253 34.55 8.91 3.29
CA VAL A 253 33.95 7.93 2.37
C VAL A 253 34.30 8.21 0.90
N GLY A 254 35.31 9.04 0.64
CA GLY A 254 35.82 9.31 -0.72
C GLY A 254 34.98 10.29 -1.54
N THR A 255 34.01 10.98 -0.93
CA THR A 255 33.13 11.96 -1.60
C THR A 255 33.66 13.40 -1.51
N GLY A 256 34.78 13.62 -0.83
CA GLY A 256 35.36 14.94 -0.58
C GLY A 256 34.80 15.67 0.65
N ALA A 257 33.77 15.12 1.30
CA ALA A 257 33.26 15.60 2.59
C ALA A 257 33.19 14.47 3.61
N ASN A 258 33.66 14.74 4.83
CA ASN A 258 33.59 13.77 5.93
C ASN A 258 32.15 13.63 6.45
N LYS A 259 31.79 12.41 6.81
CA LYS A 259 30.53 12.11 7.53
C LYS A 259 30.60 12.67 8.94
N SER A 260 29.52 13.32 9.38
CA SER A 260 29.40 13.83 10.76
C SER A 260 29.29 12.72 11.80
N GLU A 261 28.85 11.54 11.37
CA GLU A 261 28.68 10.36 12.18
C GLU A 261 28.74 9.09 11.31
N ILE A 262 29.07 7.97 11.93
CA ILE A 262 28.94 6.63 11.36
C ILE A 262 28.15 5.76 12.33
N PHE A 263 27.57 4.68 11.81
CA PHE A 263 26.70 3.80 12.56
C PHE A 263 27.30 2.40 12.59
N ILE A 264 27.64 1.90 13.77
CA ILE A 264 28.25 0.58 13.94
C ILE A 264 27.23 -0.34 14.62
N GLY A 265 27.06 -1.56 14.09
CA GLY A 265 26.20 -2.56 14.74
C GLY A 265 26.55 -2.70 16.22
N ALA A 266 25.56 -2.48 17.10
CA ALA A 266 25.76 -2.54 18.54
C ALA A 266 26.12 -3.96 19.02
N PHE A 267 25.79 -4.96 18.21
CA PHE A 267 26.00 -6.39 18.44
C PHE A 267 26.59 -7.05 17.19
N GLN A 268 27.32 -8.14 17.37
CA GLN A 268 27.72 -9.01 16.26
C GLN A 268 26.50 -9.43 15.43
N SER A 269 26.61 -9.42 14.11
CA SER A 269 25.46 -9.56 13.22
C SER A 269 24.86 -10.95 13.31
N SER A 270 23.54 -11.04 13.27
CA SER A 270 22.77 -12.24 12.96
C SER A 270 22.11 -12.09 11.57
N LEU A 271 21.37 -13.10 11.10
CA LEU A 271 20.75 -13.10 9.77
C LEU A 271 19.22 -13.17 9.85
N VAL A 272 18.56 -12.37 9.02
CA VAL A 272 17.15 -12.53 8.66
C VAL A 272 17.10 -12.78 7.16
N GLY A 273 16.87 -14.04 6.77
CA GLY A 273 17.06 -14.46 5.37
C GLY A 273 18.50 -14.22 4.92
N SER A 274 18.69 -13.52 3.80
CA SER A 274 19.99 -13.16 3.24
C SER A 274 20.49 -11.77 3.67
N ARG A 275 20.04 -11.26 4.84
CA ARG A 275 20.38 -9.92 5.31
C ARG A 275 20.92 -9.93 6.73
N ALA A 276 22.01 -9.20 6.91
CA ALA A 276 22.60 -8.97 8.21
C ALA A 276 21.68 -8.09 9.08
N VAL A 277 21.55 -8.40 10.36
CA VAL A 277 20.90 -7.54 11.34
C VAL A 277 21.72 -7.50 12.63
N SER A 278 21.76 -6.35 13.29
CA SER A 278 22.43 -6.22 14.59
C SER A 278 21.38 -6.21 15.69
N LEU A 279 21.21 -7.35 16.38
CA LEU A 279 20.14 -7.53 17.38
C LEU A 279 20.69 -8.08 18.69
N PRO A 280 20.21 -7.58 19.85
CA PRO A 280 20.60 -8.10 21.14
C PRO A 280 20.04 -9.51 21.36
N ARG A 281 20.78 -10.31 22.12
CA ARG A 281 20.38 -11.63 22.61
C ARG A 281 20.13 -12.70 21.53
N VAL A 282 20.69 -12.52 20.33
CA VAL A 282 20.61 -13.48 19.22
C VAL A 282 21.96 -14.19 19.05
N ASP A 283 21.98 -15.42 18.49
CA ASP A 283 23.24 -16.06 18.07
C ASP A 283 23.87 -15.21 16.95
N PRO A 284 25.16 -14.85 17.04
CA PRO A 284 25.87 -14.30 15.91
C PRO A 284 25.84 -15.28 14.73
N ALA A 285 25.71 -14.72 13.52
CA ALA A 285 25.87 -15.49 12.29
C ALA A 285 27.33 -15.91 12.14
N VAL A 286 27.55 -17.22 12.03
CA VAL A 286 28.86 -17.84 11.87
C VAL A 286 28.87 -18.79 10.69
N SER A 287 30.02 -19.42 10.43
CA SER A 287 30.22 -20.29 9.26
C SER A 287 29.93 -19.54 7.97
N VAL A 288 30.28 -18.25 7.95
CA VAL A 288 30.16 -17.37 6.80
C VAL A 288 31.55 -17.02 6.28
N ASN A 289 31.67 -17.03 4.96
CA ASN A 289 32.88 -16.60 4.28
C ASN A 289 32.85 -15.08 4.05
N PHE A 290 33.96 -14.49 3.61
CA PHE A 290 34.10 -13.04 3.50
C PHE A 290 33.08 -12.42 2.53
N ASP A 291 32.96 -13.00 1.32
CA ASP A 291 32.07 -12.46 0.29
C ASP A 291 30.59 -12.58 0.70
N ALA A 292 30.21 -13.66 1.39
CA ALA A 292 28.86 -13.82 1.94
C ALA A 292 28.58 -12.79 3.04
N ALA A 293 29.50 -12.59 3.99
CA ALA A 293 29.36 -11.58 5.04
C ALA A 293 29.18 -10.17 4.45
N LYS A 294 29.99 -9.82 3.43
CA LYS A 294 29.88 -8.57 2.69
C LYS A 294 28.55 -8.45 1.94
N GLY A 295 28.13 -9.51 1.25
CA GLY A 295 26.86 -9.58 0.54
C GLY A 295 25.65 -9.43 1.46
N TYR A 296 25.64 -10.08 2.63
CA TYR A 296 24.56 -9.96 3.61
C TYR A 296 24.37 -8.55 4.15
N CYS A 297 25.46 -7.77 4.27
CA CYS A 297 25.38 -6.36 4.64
C CYS A 297 24.86 -5.52 3.47
N ALA A 298 25.41 -5.70 2.27
CA ALA A 298 25.03 -4.95 1.07
C ALA A 298 23.56 -5.18 0.66
N ASN A 299 23.02 -6.38 0.90
CA ASN A 299 21.62 -6.73 0.61
C ASN A 299 20.60 -5.88 1.39
N LYS A 300 21.01 -5.13 2.42
CA LYS A 300 20.16 -4.21 3.19
C LYS A 300 19.90 -2.87 2.48
N GLY A 301 20.58 -2.61 1.37
CA GLY A 301 20.47 -1.38 0.59
C GLY A 301 21.68 -0.44 0.71
N ALA A 302 21.60 0.68 0.01
CA ALA A 302 22.69 1.66 -0.06
C ALA A 302 23.09 2.19 1.33
N GLY A 303 24.40 2.40 1.54
CA GLY A 303 24.99 2.84 2.81
C GLY A 303 25.34 1.70 3.76
N TRP A 304 24.66 0.56 3.70
CA TRP A 304 24.98 -0.61 4.51
C TRP A 304 26.20 -1.36 3.97
N HIS A 305 27.12 -1.72 4.87
CA HIS A 305 28.35 -2.41 4.49
C HIS A 305 28.86 -3.29 5.62
N LEU A 306 29.77 -4.20 5.29
CA LEU A 306 30.55 -4.96 6.27
C LEU A 306 31.46 -3.96 7.00
N MET A 307 31.52 -4.04 8.32
CA MET A 307 32.37 -3.16 9.13
C MET A 307 33.80 -3.15 8.58
N THR A 308 34.39 -1.97 8.46
CA THR A 308 35.72 -1.84 7.84
C THR A 308 36.84 -1.82 8.86
N MET A 309 38.07 -2.06 8.39
CA MET A 309 39.28 -1.89 9.20
C MET A 309 39.43 -0.45 9.74
N HIS A 310 38.97 0.56 8.99
CA HIS A 310 39.00 1.95 9.44
C HIS A 310 38.08 2.17 10.65
N GLU A 311 36.87 1.61 10.62
CA GLU A 311 35.89 1.72 11.69
C GLU A 311 36.33 0.96 12.94
N TRP A 312 36.85 -0.25 12.76
CA TRP A 312 37.38 -1.04 13.87
C TRP A 312 38.51 -0.30 14.57
N ALA A 313 39.46 0.22 13.79
CA ALA A 313 40.59 0.94 14.34
C ALA A 313 40.16 2.25 15.03
N ALA A 314 39.19 2.98 14.47
CA ALA A 314 38.65 4.19 15.09
C ALA A 314 38.06 3.91 16.48
N ILE A 315 37.21 2.87 16.61
CA ILE A 315 36.64 2.48 17.90
C ILE A 315 37.73 2.01 18.86
N SER A 316 38.68 1.22 18.39
CA SER A 316 39.77 0.71 19.21
C SER A 316 40.66 1.84 19.75
N LEU A 317 41.03 2.80 18.90
CA LEU A 317 41.80 3.98 19.30
C LEU A 317 41.01 4.85 20.29
N TRP A 318 39.71 5.02 20.06
CA TRP A 318 38.83 5.73 21.00
C TRP A 318 38.82 5.06 22.38
N CYS A 319 38.71 3.73 22.43
CA CYS A 319 38.77 2.97 23.68
C CYS A 319 40.10 3.23 24.42
N MET A 320 41.21 3.13 23.71
CA MET A 320 42.54 3.39 24.27
C MET A 320 42.70 4.82 24.78
N ALA A 321 42.16 5.81 24.06
CA ALA A 321 42.22 7.22 24.48
C ALA A 321 41.41 7.49 25.76
N ASN A 322 40.36 6.71 26.00
CA ASN A 322 39.55 6.75 27.22
C ASN A 322 40.13 5.87 28.36
N GLY A 323 41.29 5.24 28.15
CA GLY A 323 41.93 4.39 29.15
C GLY A 323 41.15 3.11 29.48
N PHE A 324 40.31 2.64 28.56
CA PHE A 324 39.48 1.47 28.76
C PHE A 324 39.61 0.50 27.59
N GLU A 325 39.82 -0.79 27.89
CA GLU A 325 39.76 -1.86 26.91
C GLU A 325 38.61 -2.81 27.28
N PRO A 326 37.67 -3.08 26.36
CA PRO A 326 36.59 -4.02 26.62
C PRO A 326 37.17 -5.43 26.79
N ARG A 327 36.58 -6.18 27.70
CA ARG A 327 36.77 -7.63 27.81
C ARG A 327 35.71 -8.34 26.98
N GLY A 328 35.60 -9.65 27.13
CA GLY A 328 34.68 -10.40 26.30
C GLY A 328 34.65 -11.87 26.62
N ASN A 329 33.79 -12.58 25.89
CA ASN A 329 33.76 -14.03 25.89
C ASN A 329 35.08 -14.55 25.29
N THR A 330 36.06 -14.86 26.14
CA THR A 330 37.42 -15.28 25.73
C THR A 330 37.83 -16.59 26.40
N ASN A 331 36.94 -17.20 27.18
CA ASN A 331 37.12 -18.49 27.83
C ASN A 331 35.79 -19.24 27.96
N TYR A 332 35.25 -19.70 26.84
CA TYR A 332 34.09 -20.58 26.73
C TYR A 332 32.82 -20.09 27.47
N GLY A 333 32.41 -18.86 27.19
CA GLY A 333 31.22 -18.20 27.76
C GLY A 333 31.53 -17.18 28.86
N ARG A 334 32.80 -17.00 29.24
CA ARG A 334 33.28 -16.06 30.26
C ARG A 334 34.55 -15.34 29.83
N ALA A 335 34.94 -14.31 30.58
CA ALA A 335 36.23 -13.64 30.38
C ALA A 335 37.37 -14.47 30.99
N HIS A 336 38.49 -14.62 30.29
CA HIS A 336 39.64 -15.42 30.74
C HIS A 336 40.38 -14.82 31.95
N ASP A 337 40.27 -13.51 32.14
CA ASP A 337 40.94 -12.72 33.18
C ASP A 337 39.98 -12.29 34.31
N ARG A 338 38.69 -12.57 34.18
CA ARG A 338 37.68 -12.29 35.22
C ARG A 338 36.47 -13.22 35.12
N TYR A 339 36.59 -14.42 35.69
CA TYR A 339 35.59 -15.49 35.54
C TYR A 339 34.18 -15.19 36.05
N VAL A 340 34.00 -14.15 36.89
CA VAL A 340 32.67 -13.70 37.32
C VAL A 340 31.87 -13.08 36.16
N GLU A 341 32.56 -12.54 35.16
CA GLU A 341 31.97 -11.99 33.94
C GLU A 341 31.66 -13.09 32.95
N ARG A 342 30.38 -13.23 32.63
CA ARG A 342 29.81 -14.34 31.88
C ARG A 342 28.74 -13.81 30.95
N GLY A 343 28.70 -14.35 29.74
CA GLY A 343 27.54 -14.21 28.86
C GLY A 343 26.63 -15.43 28.98
N ARG A 344 25.47 -15.35 28.35
CA ARG A 344 24.56 -16.51 28.25
C ARG A 344 24.97 -17.34 27.06
N ARG A 345 25.49 -18.54 27.29
CA ARG A 345 25.90 -19.46 26.23
C ARG A 345 24.71 -19.90 25.39
N MET A 346 24.95 -20.05 24.09
CA MET A 346 23.95 -20.48 23.10
C MET A 346 23.47 -21.91 23.35
N ASP A 347 24.37 -22.78 23.81
CA ASP A 347 24.07 -24.18 24.12
C ASP A 347 23.53 -24.41 25.54
N GLY A 348 23.38 -23.36 26.34
CA GLY A 348 22.96 -23.46 27.74
C GLY A 348 23.99 -24.12 28.67
N GLY A 349 25.21 -24.39 28.19
CA GLY A 349 26.29 -24.98 28.97
C GLY A 349 26.83 -24.06 30.06
N LEU A 350 27.71 -24.60 30.91
CA LEU A 350 28.35 -23.82 31.97
C LEU A 350 29.48 -22.94 31.40
N PRO A 351 29.58 -21.65 31.78
CA PRO A 351 30.70 -20.80 31.36
C PRO A 351 32.06 -21.35 31.84
N GLY A 352 32.98 -21.55 30.89
CA GLY A 352 34.28 -22.17 31.11
C GLY A 352 34.34 -23.66 30.77
N ASP A 353 33.21 -24.31 30.45
CA ASP A 353 33.19 -25.67 29.96
C ASP A 353 33.62 -25.72 28.48
N THR A 354 34.62 -26.54 28.18
CA THR A 354 35.19 -26.69 26.83
C THR A 354 34.32 -27.54 25.91
N ALA A 355 33.32 -28.24 26.44
CA ALA A 355 32.35 -28.97 25.64
C ALA A 355 31.31 -28.02 25.01
N GLY A 356 30.78 -28.41 23.84
CA GLY A 356 29.66 -27.74 23.18
C GLY A 356 30.04 -26.46 22.41
N THR A 357 29.03 -25.60 22.19
CA THR A 357 29.16 -24.34 21.45
C THR A 357 29.15 -23.18 22.42
N ALA A 358 30.34 -22.69 22.74
CA ALA A 358 30.53 -21.67 23.77
C ALA A 358 30.37 -20.22 23.30
N ARG A 359 29.77 -20.00 22.13
CA ARG A 359 29.23 -18.68 21.76
C ARG A 359 28.24 -18.24 22.82
N VAL A 360 28.21 -16.95 23.07
CA VAL A 360 27.17 -16.32 23.87
C VAL A 360 26.24 -15.54 22.96
N HIS A 361 24.98 -15.42 23.39
CA HIS A 361 24.05 -14.52 22.75
C HIS A 361 24.64 -13.10 22.69
N ALA A 362 24.56 -12.44 21.55
CA ALA A 362 25.19 -11.14 21.34
C ALA A 362 24.67 -10.12 22.37
N GLY A 363 25.56 -9.37 23.03
CA GLY A 363 25.19 -8.40 24.06
C GLY A 363 24.77 -8.99 25.41
N SER A 364 24.91 -10.30 25.63
CA SER A 364 24.52 -10.94 26.91
C SER A 364 25.57 -10.83 28.01
N GLY A 365 26.80 -10.42 27.68
CA GLY A 365 27.85 -10.13 28.66
C GLY A 365 27.59 -8.83 29.45
N PRO A 366 28.39 -8.58 30.50
CA PRO A 366 28.32 -7.35 31.28
C PRO A 366 28.78 -6.13 30.49
N ASP A 367 28.54 -4.93 31.04
CA ASP A 367 28.95 -3.66 30.42
C ASP A 367 30.45 -3.57 30.14
N ALA A 368 31.28 -4.26 30.92
CA ALA A 368 32.72 -4.36 30.70
C ALA A 368 33.09 -5.06 29.38
N TRP A 369 32.15 -5.73 28.70
CA TRP A 369 32.35 -6.31 27.37
C TRP A 369 31.91 -5.38 26.23
N ARG A 370 31.57 -4.13 26.59
CA ARG A 370 31.17 -3.10 25.65
C ARG A 370 32.22 -2.02 25.59
N HIS A 371 32.47 -1.48 24.40
CA HIS A 371 33.61 -0.61 24.08
C HIS A 371 33.78 0.62 25.01
N ASN A 372 32.71 1.09 25.63
CA ASN A 372 32.69 2.28 26.48
C ASN A 372 32.25 1.99 27.93
N ASN A 373 32.28 0.72 28.36
CA ASN A 373 31.88 0.29 29.70
C ASN A 373 30.46 0.76 30.12
N SER A 374 29.52 0.77 29.17
CA SER A 374 28.15 1.21 29.36
C SER A 374 27.17 0.25 28.68
N PRO A 375 25.94 0.08 29.21
CA PRO A 375 24.92 -0.79 28.61
C PRO A 375 24.50 -0.38 27.19
N TRP A 376 24.93 0.79 26.72
CA TRP A 376 24.66 1.31 25.38
C TRP A 376 25.88 1.25 24.46
N GLY A 377 26.98 0.68 24.92
CA GLY A 377 28.16 0.47 24.08
C GLY A 377 27.99 -0.65 23.08
N ILE A 378 28.79 -0.55 22.02
CA ILE A 378 29.12 -1.63 21.09
C ILE A 378 29.63 -2.84 21.88
N SER A 379 28.93 -3.96 21.79
CA SER A 379 29.24 -5.21 22.48
C SER A 379 30.14 -6.13 21.66
N ASP A 380 30.81 -7.03 22.37
CA ASP A 380 31.47 -8.22 21.83
C ASP A 380 32.48 -7.91 20.70
N LEU A 381 33.16 -6.76 20.79
CA LEU A 381 34.34 -6.48 19.94
C LEU A 381 35.51 -7.40 20.30
N VAL A 382 35.54 -7.89 21.53
CA VAL A 382 36.57 -8.80 22.03
C VAL A 382 35.91 -10.14 22.29
N GLY A 383 36.44 -11.20 21.67
CA GLY A 383 35.94 -12.54 21.88
C GLY A 383 34.57 -12.83 21.24
N ASN A 384 33.93 -13.88 21.74
CA ASN A 384 32.77 -14.53 21.15
C ASN A 384 33.11 -15.14 19.79
N VAL A 385 33.10 -14.36 18.71
CA VAL A 385 33.52 -14.81 17.38
C VAL A 385 34.48 -13.80 16.77
N TRP A 386 35.41 -14.30 15.96
CA TRP A 386 36.18 -13.44 15.08
C TRP A 386 35.25 -12.75 14.08
N GLU A 387 35.56 -11.52 13.68
CA GLU A 387 34.73 -10.75 12.76
C GLU A 387 35.49 -10.43 11.48
N TRP A 388 34.97 -10.85 10.33
CA TRP A 388 35.46 -10.39 9.02
C TRP A 388 35.36 -8.86 8.92
N LEU A 389 36.38 -8.23 8.35
CA LEU A 389 36.40 -6.79 8.10
C LEU A 389 36.76 -6.45 6.65
N ASP A 390 36.11 -5.42 6.11
CA ASP A 390 36.39 -4.93 4.76
C ASP A 390 37.54 -3.91 4.75
N GLY A 391 38.12 -3.66 3.57
CA GLY A 391 39.10 -2.58 3.38
C GLY A 391 40.57 -2.96 3.53
N PHE A 392 40.90 -4.25 3.66
CA PHE A 392 42.28 -4.73 3.79
C PHE A 392 42.39 -6.18 3.33
N LYS A 393 43.53 -6.55 2.74
CA LYS A 393 43.93 -7.94 2.49
C LYS A 393 45.45 -8.06 2.39
N LEU A 394 45.93 -9.30 2.46
CA LEU A 394 47.28 -9.66 2.04
C LEU A 394 47.22 -10.34 0.69
N GLN A 395 48.16 -10.01 -0.18
CA GLN A 395 48.48 -10.80 -1.37
C GLN A 395 49.95 -11.20 -1.27
N ASP A 396 50.21 -12.49 -1.05
CA ASP A 396 51.57 -13.02 -0.91
C ASP A 396 52.40 -12.26 0.14
N GLY A 397 51.77 -11.98 1.28
CA GLY A 397 52.37 -11.22 2.37
C GLY A 397 52.38 -9.70 2.17
N GLN A 398 52.22 -9.20 0.94
CA GLN A 398 52.09 -7.76 0.70
C GLN A 398 50.77 -7.24 1.22
N ILE A 399 50.81 -6.14 1.95
CA ILE A 399 49.62 -5.48 2.46
C ILE A 399 48.95 -4.67 1.34
N ILE A 400 47.67 -4.91 1.10
CA ILE A 400 46.80 -4.13 0.22
C ILE A 400 45.68 -3.56 1.08
N ALA A 401 45.50 -2.25 1.08
CA ALA A 401 44.55 -1.59 1.97
C ALA A 401 43.82 -0.43 1.28
N SER A 402 42.60 -0.18 1.75
CA SER A 402 41.82 1.00 1.42
C SER A 402 42.43 2.27 2.04
N THR A 403 42.26 3.39 1.35
CA THR A 403 42.74 4.70 1.83
C THR A 403 41.71 5.47 2.64
N PHE A 404 40.43 5.15 2.44
CA PHE A 404 39.27 5.75 3.10
C PHE A 404 38.17 4.70 3.29
N ASN A 405 37.18 5.00 4.13
CA ASN A 405 36.12 4.06 4.49
C ASN A 405 35.25 3.67 3.30
N THR A 406 34.80 2.41 3.23
CA THR A 406 33.91 1.89 2.17
C THR A 406 34.45 1.96 0.73
N GLN A 407 35.76 2.19 0.54
CA GLN A 407 36.38 2.18 -0.78
C GLN A 407 36.22 0.82 -1.46
N ALA A 408 35.87 0.82 -2.75
CA ALA A 408 35.75 -0.39 -3.54
C ALA A 408 37.05 -1.21 -3.58
N GLU A 409 36.95 -2.53 -3.44
CA GLU A 409 38.10 -3.44 -3.33
C GLU A 409 39.08 -3.34 -4.52
N ALA A 410 38.55 -3.13 -5.72
CA ALA A 410 39.37 -2.97 -6.93
C ALA A 410 40.28 -1.72 -6.89
N SER A 411 40.04 -0.78 -5.98
CA SER A 411 40.80 0.46 -5.84
C SER A 411 41.71 0.48 -4.61
N TRP A 412 41.78 -0.61 -3.85
CA TRP A 412 42.71 -0.69 -2.72
C TRP A 412 44.16 -0.68 -3.19
N ALA A 413 44.99 0.09 -2.51
CA ALA A 413 46.37 0.30 -2.92
C ALA A 413 47.31 -0.69 -2.23
N ALA A 414 48.21 -1.29 -3.01
CA ALA A 414 49.34 -2.05 -2.49
C ALA A 414 50.28 -1.11 -1.72
N GLN A 415 50.63 -1.51 -0.51
CA GLN A 415 51.55 -0.77 0.36
C GLN A 415 52.98 -1.31 0.17
N ALA A 416 53.97 -0.44 0.35
CA ALA A 416 55.37 -0.84 0.48
C ALA A 416 55.64 -1.43 1.88
N ALA A 417 54.84 -2.44 2.24
CA ALA A 417 54.82 -3.06 3.55
C ALA A 417 54.34 -4.51 3.43
N TYR A 418 55.05 -5.42 4.07
CA TYR A 418 54.83 -6.85 3.98
C TYR A 418 54.77 -7.45 5.38
N PHE A 419 53.90 -8.45 5.57
CA PHE A 419 54.01 -9.37 6.69
C PHE A 419 55.06 -10.43 6.36
N ASP A 420 56.17 -10.38 7.08
CA ASP A 420 57.21 -11.40 7.05
C ASP A 420 57.25 -12.17 8.37
N SER A 421 57.84 -13.36 8.36
CA SER A 421 57.99 -14.18 9.55
C SER A 421 59.44 -14.20 10.04
N THR A 422 59.66 -14.47 11.32
CA THR A 422 61.02 -14.72 11.81
C THR A 422 61.63 -16.03 11.29
N LEU A 423 60.80 -17.02 10.96
CA LEU A 423 61.22 -18.33 10.43
C LEU A 423 60.31 -18.76 9.26
N ALA A 424 60.81 -19.59 8.35
CA ALA A 424 60.02 -20.15 7.24
C ALA A 424 59.04 -21.26 7.67
N THR A 425 59.12 -21.72 8.93
CA THR A 425 58.28 -22.78 9.51
C THR A 425 57.36 -22.26 10.62
N GLY A 426 57.09 -20.95 10.64
CA GLY A 426 56.29 -20.27 11.67
C GLY A 426 57.09 -19.17 12.37
N GLY A 427 56.84 -18.94 13.65
CA GLY A 427 57.52 -17.90 14.43
C GLY A 427 56.67 -16.64 14.61
N ALA A 428 57.31 -15.49 14.76
CA ALA A 428 56.66 -14.21 15.01
C ALA A 428 56.49 -13.40 13.71
N PRO A 429 55.32 -12.78 13.47
CA PRO A 429 55.18 -11.79 12.41
C PRO A 429 56.09 -10.59 12.67
N ARG A 430 56.55 -9.98 11.59
CA ARG A 430 57.22 -8.70 11.57
C ARG A 430 56.83 -7.92 10.32
N LEU A 431 56.80 -6.60 10.43
CA LEU A 431 56.64 -5.74 9.27
C LEU A 431 57.98 -5.57 8.56
N SER A 432 57.96 -5.70 7.24
CA SER A 432 59.15 -5.70 6.37
C SER A 432 58.87 -4.96 5.05
N ASP A 433 59.92 -4.68 4.29
CA ASP A 433 59.88 -4.19 2.91
C ASP A 433 59.81 -5.34 1.88
N ALA A 434 60.02 -6.58 2.31
CA ALA A 434 59.86 -7.80 1.52
C ALA A 434 59.59 -9.02 2.41
N VAL A 435 59.04 -10.08 1.82
CA VAL A 435 58.94 -11.40 2.46
C VAL A 435 60.23 -12.18 2.22
N VAL A 436 60.91 -12.56 3.31
CA VAL A 436 62.12 -13.38 3.27
C VAL A 436 61.79 -14.82 3.67
N ASN A 437 60.96 -14.98 4.68
CA ASN A 437 60.58 -16.28 5.24
C ASN A 437 59.15 -16.62 4.83
N TRP A 438 59.02 -17.29 3.68
CA TRP A 438 57.73 -17.75 3.17
C TRP A 438 57.17 -18.91 4.01
N LEU A 439 55.94 -18.76 4.49
CA LEU A 439 55.25 -19.77 5.31
C LEU A 439 54.49 -20.80 4.46
N GLY A 440 54.50 -20.66 3.14
CA GLY A 440 53.81 -21.54 2.20
C GLY A 440 54.10 -21.15 0.76
N THR A 441 53.48 -21.86 -0.17
CA THR A 441 53.65 -21.64 -1.61
C THR A 441 53.01 -20.32 -2.03
N ILE A 442 53.77 -19.49 -2.74
CA ILE A 442 53.28 -18.21 -3.30
C ILE A 442 52.05 -18.46 -4.18
N GLY A 443 51.02 -17.65 -4.04
CA GLY A 443 49.74 -17.76 -4.74
C GLY A 443 48.79 -18.84 -4.19
N ASP A 444 49.20 -19.63 -3.19
CA ASP A 444 48.37 -20.71 -2.65
C ASP A 444 47.28 -20.17 -1.70
N ASN A 445 46.05 -20.17 -2.18
CA ASN A 445 44.88 -19.77 -1.40
C ASN A 445 44.36 -20.85 -0.45
N THR A 446 44.93 -22.07 -0.50
CA THR A 446 44.64 -23.11 0.49
C THR A 446 45.25 -22.75 1.85
N ASN A 447 44.79 -23.45 2.89
CA ASN A 447 45.17 -23.20 4.28
C ASN A 447 46.24 -24.19 4.78
N SER A 448 47.05 -24.74 3.87
CA SER A 448 47.92 -25.92 4.10
C SER A 448 49.35 -25.58 4.56
N GLY A 449 49.76 -24.31 4.50
CA GLY A 449 51.09 -23.87 4.94
C GLY A 449 51.19 -23.54 6.44
N TYR A 450 52.40 -23.19 6.86
CA TYR A 450 52.73 -22.72 8.20
C TYR A 450 52.02 -21.39 8.51
N SER A 451 52.07 -20.97 9.77
CA SER A 451 51.53 -19.69 10.23
C SER A 451 52.46 -19.09 11.28
N ALA A 452 52.47 -17.76 11.36
CA ALA A 452 53.22 -17.01 12.36
C ALA A 452 52.23 -16.26 13.26
N ASN A 453 52.60 -16.09 14.52
CA ASN A 453 51.78 -15.30 15.45
C ASN A 453 52.62 -14.66 16.57
N GLU A 454 52.23 -13.45 16.97
CA GLU A 454 52.84 -12.74 18.10
C GLU A 454 51.89 -11.68 18.66
N ASN A 455 52.03 -11.34 19.95
CA ASN A 455 51.29 -10.23 20.55
C ASN A 455 51.58 -8.92 19.79
N PHE A 456 50.51 -8.18 19.45
CA PHE A 456 50.61 -6.93 18.70
C PHE A 456 51.61 -5.96 19.34
N ALA A 457 51.61 -5.87 20.67
CA ALA A 457 52.44 -4.92 21.42
C ALA A 457 53.95 -5.11 21.21
N VAL A 458 54.39 -6.32 20.83
CA VAL A 458 55.82 -6.66 20.65
C VAL A 458 56.15 -7.09 19.23
N MET A 459 55.19 -6.99 18.30
CA MET A 459 55.42 -7.35 16.90
C MET A 459 56.52 -6.47 16.30
N ALA A 460 57.57 -7.11 15.80
CA ALA A 460 58.78 -6.43 15.37
C ALA A 460 58.63 -5.76 13.99
N LYS A 461 59.61 -4.91 13.67
CA LYS A 461 59.81 -4.31 12.35
C LYS A 461 61.24 -4.60 11.92
N THR A 462 61.45 -4.98 10.67
CA THR A 462 62.82 -5.13 10.14
C THR A 462 63.48 -3.76 10.05
N GLY A 463 64.82 -3.72 10.03
CA GLY A 463 65.56 -2.46 9.84
C GLY A 463 65.33 -1.82 8.45
N THR A 464 64.79 -2.59 7.50
CA THR A 464 64.46 -2.14 6.15
C THR A 464 63.04 -1.57 6.05
N TYR A 465 62.17 -1.85 7.02
CA TYR A 465 60.79 -1.38 7.02
C TYR A 465 60.69 0.14 7.25
N VAL A 466 59.98 0.83 6.37
CA VAL A 466 59.62 2.23 6.53
C VAL A 466 58.23 2.33 7.14
N SER A 467 58.14 3.03 8.27
CA SER A 467 56.89 3.25 9.01
C SER A 467 55.80 3.85 8.13
N ASN A 468 54.58 3.30 8.21
CA ASN A 468 53.46 3.67 7.36
C ASN A 468 52.29 4.21 8.20
N LYS A 469 51.98 5.49 8.00
CA LYS A 469 50.90 6.20 8.69
C LYS A 469 49.54 5.52 8.55
N LEU A 470 49.19 5.00 7.37
CA LEU A 470 47.94 4.28 7.17
C LEU A 470 47.88 3.02 8.04
N LEU A 471 48.97 2.26 8.11
CA LEU A 471 49.03 1.02 8.89
C LEU A 471 48.97 1.27 10.39
N LYS A 472 49.51 2.39 10.89
CA LYS A 472 49.28 2.81 12.29
C LYS A 472 47.81 3.15 12.52
N ARG A 473 47.20 3.93 11.62
CA ARG A 473 45.78 4.32 11.69
C ARG A 473 44.82 3.13 11.65
N LEU A 474 45.21 2.04 10.98
CA LEU A 474 44.47 0.78 10.90
C LEU A 474 44.81 -0.20 12.03
N LEU A 475 45.66 0.16 13.00
CA LEU A 475 46.18 -0.76 14.04
C LEU A 475 46.75 -2.05 13.45
N VAL A 476 47.57 -1.91 12.41
CA VAL A 476 48.37 -2.98 11.80
C VAL A 476 49.84 -2.80 12.15
N GLU A 477 50.32 -1.56 12.18
CA GLU A 477 51.66 -1.22 12.66
C GLU A 477 51.61 -0.82 14.15
N PRO A 478 52.27 -1.59 15.05
CA PRO A 478 52.41 -1.19 16.45
C PRO A 478 53.24 0.08 16.57
N SER A 479 52.79 1.01 17.39
CA SER A 479 53.47 2.29 17.65
C SER A 479 53.32 2.63 19.13
N THR A 480 52.86 3.84 19.50
CA THR A 480 52.63 4.20 20.91
C THR A 480 51.33 3.63 21.49
N VAL A 481 50.31 3.46 20.65
CA VAL A 481 49.03 2.87 21.07
C VAL A 481 49.06 1.37 20.88
N LEU A 482 49.05 0.64 21.99
CA LEU A 482 49.25 -0.82 22.04
C LEU A 482 48.07 -1.50 22.75
N PRO A 483 46.91 -1.65 22.10
CA PRO A 483 45.81 -2.44 22.65
C PRO A 483 46.21 -3.91 22.76
N LYS A 484 45.50 -4.67 23.60
CA LYS A 484 45.68 -6.11 23.73
C LYS A 484 45.23 -6.84 22.46
N GLY A 485 45.92 -7.94 22.16
CA GLY A 485 45.55 -8.86 21.10
C GLY A 485 46.76 -9.43 20.39
N ARG A 486 46.56 -10.58 19.73
CA ARG A 486 47.61 -11.29 18.99
C ARG A 486 47.38 -11.15 17.48
N VAL A 487 48.46 -10.93 16.75
CA VAL A 487 48.49 -10.95 15.30
C VAL A 487 48.79 -12.37 14.84
N TYR A 488 47.97 -12.90 13.95
CA TYR A 488 48.17 -14.18 13.26
C TYR A 488 48.28 -13.91 11.77
N MET A 489 49.25 -14.51 11.10
CA MET A 489 49.38 -14.29 9.66
C MET A 489 49.89 -15.52 8.91
N ARG A 490 49.52 -15.52 7.63
CA ARG A 490 50.18 -16.28 6.57
C ARG A 490 50.56 -15.29 5.48
N ASN A 491 51.78 -15.42 4.96
CA ASN A 491 52.35 -14.49 3.99
C ASN A 491 52.40 -15.09 2.57
N PHE A 492 51.40 -15.88 2.20
CA PHE A 492 51.28 -16.50 0.88
C PHE A 492 49.80 -16.57 0.49
N GLY A 493 49.51 -16.45 -0.81
CA GLY A 493 48.16 -16.37 -1.35
C GLY A 493 47.42 -15.12 -0.85
N GLU A 494 46.10 -15.12 -1.06
CA GLU A 494 45.20 -14.11 -0.52
C GLU A 494 44.79 -14.44 0.92
N ARG A 495 44.93 -13.44 1.81
CA ARG A 495 44.43 -13.50 3.20
C ARG A 495 43.60 -12.28 3.52
N LEU A 496 42.42 -12.50 4.09
CA LEU A 496 41.55 -11.42 4.55
C LEU A 496 41.58 -11.28 6.07
N PRO A 497 41.33 -10.07 6.59
CA PRO A 497 41.43 -9.80 8.00
C PRO A 497 40.16 -10.25 8.73
N SER A 498 40.36 -10.88 9.88
CA SER A 498 39.35 -10.90 10.93
C SER A 498 39.93 -10.35 12.23
N ARG A 499 39.08 -9.76 13.08
CA ARG A 499 39.50 -9.16 14.35
C ARG A 499 38.71 -9.62 15.57
N GLY A 500 39.22 -9.31 16.76
CA GLY A 500 38.54 -9.45 18.05
C GLY A 500 38.86 -10.72 18.85
N GLY A 501 39.05 -11.86 18.17
CA GLY A 501 39.20 -13.17 18.81
C GLY A 501 37.86 -13.91 18.98
N SER A 502 37.90 -15.23 19.17
CA SER A 502 36.72 -16.02 19.56
C SER A 502 36.73 -16.47 21.02
N TRP A 503 35.67 -17.19 21.42
CA TRP A 503 35.42 -17.65 22.79
C TRP A 503 36.54 -18.46 23.44
N ASP A 504 37.50 -18.98 22.70
CA ASP A 504 38.57 -19.88 23.13
C ASP A 504 39.98 -19.25 23.07
N TYR A 505 40.10 -17.96 22.73
CA TYR A 505 41.41 -17.33 22.47
C TYR A 505 42.11 -16.76 23.71
N GLY A 506 41.46 -16.75 24.88
CA GLY A 506 42.05 -16.25 26.12
C GLY A 506 42.62 -14.84 25.97
N SER A 507 43.89 -14.67 26.37
CA SER A 507 44.64 -13.41 26.26
C SER A 507 45.05 -13.04 24.84
N SER A 508 44.79 -13.91 23.85
CA SER A 508 45.09 -13.62 22.45
C SER A 508 43.99 -12.80 21.76
N GLY A 509 42.76 -12.81 22.32
CA GLY A 509 41.68 -11.91 21.91
C GLY A 509 41.91 -10.48 22.41
N GLY A 510 41.31 -9.51 21.73
CA GLY A 510 41.44 -8.10 22.08
C GLY A 510 41.24 -7.15 20.91
N LEU A 511 41.28 -5.85 21.17
CA LEU A 511 41.07 -4.80 20.15
C LEU A 511 42.13 -4.80 19.05
N ALA A 512 43.36 -5.22 19.36
CA ALA A 512 44.46 -5.38 18.40
C ALA A 512 44.58 -6.79 17.83
N ALA A 513 43.71 -7.73 18.21
CA ALA A 513 43.74 -9.08 17.67
C ALA A 513 43.39 -9.02 16.18
N LEU A 514 44.29 -9.51 15.34
CA LEU A 514 44.19 -9.46 13.88
C LEU A 514 44.63 -10.81 13.32
N ALA A 515 43.73 -11.51 12.64
CA ALA A 515 44.05 -12.73 11.93
C ALA A 515 43.99 -12.50 10.42
N CYS A 516 45.13 -12.64 9.76
CA CYS A 516 45.28 -12.69 8.31
C CYS A 516 45.73 -14.10 7.90
N SER A 517 44.96 -15.10 8.31
CA SER A 517 45.33 -16.52 8.20
C SER A 517 44.56 -17.28 7.13
N TYR A 518 43.47 -16.70 6.61
CA TYR A 518 42.49 -17.42 5.80
C TYR A 518 42.10 -16.61 4.55
N SER A 519 41.84 -17.33 3.45
CA SER A 519 41.34 -16.75 2.20
C SER A 519 39.84 -16.46 2.25
N ARG A 520 39.31 -15.72 1.27
CA ARG A 520 37.90 -15.28 1.22
C ARG A 520 36.86 -16.39 1.33
N VAL A 521 37.21 -17.60 0.91
CA VAL A 521 36.30 -18.76 0.88
C VAL A 521 36.18 -19.49 2.21
N TYR A 522 37.05 -19.17 3.18
CA TYR A 522 37.05 -19.85 4.47
C TYR A 522 35.82 -19.47 5.30
N ALA A 523 35.19 -20.48 5.88
CA ALA A 523 34.06 -20.34 6.79
C ALA A 523 34.30 -21.22 8.02
N SER A 524 34.04 -20.69 9.21
CA SER A 524 34.23 -21.40 10.48
C SER A 524 33.12 -21.06 11.46
N SER A 525 32.79 -21.99 12.35
CA SER A 525 31.83 -21.79 13.43
C SER A 525 32.26 -20.73 14.46
N SER A 526 33.52 -20.29 14.41
CA SER A 526 34.12 -19.25 15.25
C SER A 526 34.36 -17.92 14.50
N ILE A 527 33.94 -17.82 13.23
CA ILE A 527 34.05 -16.59 12.43
C ILE A 527 32.66 -16.13 12.00
N GLY A 528 32.34 -14.90 12.40
CA GLY A 528 31.18 -14.14 11.98
C GLY A 528 31.58 -12.77 11.43
N PHE A 529 30.75 -11.77 11.67
CA PHE A 529 30.92 -10.42 11.15
C PHE A 529 29.98 -9.43 11.82
N ARG A 530 30.15 -8.16 11.49
CA ARG A 530 29.31 -7.06 11.93
C ARG A 530 29.03 -6.11 10.79
N LEU A 531 27.81 -5.60 10.76
CA LEU A 531 27.38 -4.60 9.80
C LEU A 531 27.64 -3.18 10.32
N ALA A 532 27.84 -2.25 9.40
CA ALA A 532 27.96 -0.81 9.63
C ALA A 532 27.14 -0.04 8.58
N PHE A 533 26.97 1.26 8.79
CA PHE A 533 26.29 2.19 7.89
C PHE A 533 26.95 3.58 7.93
N ALA A 534 27.19 4.18 6.75
CA ALA A 534 27.88 5.47 6.61
C ALA A 534 27.37 6.28 5.41
#